data_AF-A0A5P9PMU2-F1
#
_entry.id   AF-A0A5P9PMU2-F1
#
_cell.length_a   1.000
_cell.length_b   1.000
_cell.length_c   1.000
_cell.angle_alpha   90.00
_cell.angle_beta   90.00
_cell.angle_gamma   90.00
#
_symmetry.space_group_name_H-M   'P 1'
#
loop_
_entity.id
_entity.type
_entity.pdbx_description
1 polymer ?
#
loop_
_entity_poly.entity_id
_entity_poly.type
_entity_poly.pdbx_seq_one_letter_code
_entity_poly.pdbx_strand_id
1 'polypeptide(L)'
;MAVREREPGQRRDHYRVHQVAWFEALTTSDSVYRRFKDVAREGTDIFGSQTEIGTRLAHTERFFAFLRAEIPQLMRKWKDQEARQRN
;
A
#
# COMPACT_ATOMS: atom_id res chain seq x y z
N MET A 1 5.27 -10.84 -5.43
CA MET A 1 6.47 -11.54 -5.97
C MET A 1 6.29 -13.03 -5.72
N ALA A 2 6.39 -13.85 -6.77
CA ALA A 2 6.32 -15.30 -6.65
C ALA A 2 7.76 -15.85 -6.64
N VAL A 3 8.06 -16.75 -5.71
CA VAL A 3 9.34 -17.47 -5.69
C VAL A 3 9.11 -18.83 -6.32
N ARG A 4 10.00 -19.22 -7.24
CA ARG A 4 9.96 -20.51 -7.91
C ARG A 4 10.74 -21.52 -7.07
N GLU A 5 10.05 -22.50 -6.51
CA GLU A 5 10.67 -23.67 -5.88
C GLU A 5 10.59 -24.86 -6.83
N ARG A 6 11.70 -25.60 -6.94
CA ARG A 6 11.76 -26.90 -7.64
C ARG A 6 12.00 -27.99 -6.62
N GLU A 7 11.08 -28.94 -6.52
CA GLU A 7 11.36 -30.22 -5.87
C GLU A 7 12.24 -31.09 -6.79
N PRO A 8 13.31 -31.71 -6.30
CA PRO A 8 14.13 -32.61 -7.10
C PRO A 8 13.29 -33.79 -7.63
N GLY A 9 13.16 -33.92 -8.95
CA GLY A 9 12.46 -35.04 -9.61
C GLY A 9 11.10 -34.70 -10.25
N GLN A 10 10.54 -33.52 -10.00
CA GLN A 10 9.30 -33.04 -10.64
C GLN A 10 9.61 -32.07 -11.80
N ARG A 11 9.02 -32.29 -12.98
CA ARG A 11 9.12 -31.37 -14.14
C ARG A 11 8.22 -30.13 -14.01
N ARG A 12 7.32 -30.09 -13.01
CA ARG A 12 6.32 -29.05 -12.85
C ARG A 12 6.87 -27.93 -11.98
N ASP A 13 6.92 -26.70 -12.51
CA ASP A 13 7.28 -25.53 -11.73
C ASP A 13 6.10 -25.13 -10.83
N HIS A 14 6.31 -25.10 -9.51
CA HIS A 14 5.33 -24.61 -8.56
C HIS A 14 5.59 -23.13 -8.27
N TYR A 15 4.64 -22.26 -8.61
CA TYR A 15 4.68 -20.84 -8.27
C TYR A 15 3.91 -20.64 -6.96
N ARG A 16 4.62 -20.38 -5.86
CA ARG A 16 3.97 -19.98 -4.61
C ARG A 16 4.05 -18.45 -4.51
N VAL A 17 2.91 -17.78 -4.50
CA VAL A 17 2.85 -16.38 -4.08
C VAL A 17 3.07 -16.40 -2.57
N HIS A 18 4.26 -15.96 -2.14
CA HIS A 18 4.56 -15.90 -0.71
C HIS A 18 3.50 -15.01 -0.04
N GLN A 19 2.80 -15.51 1.00
CA GLN A 19 1.81 -14.72 1.74
C GLN A 19 2.38 -13.39 2.27
N VAL A 20 3.70 -13.29 2.39
CA VAL A 20 4.41 -12.09 2.83
C VAL A 20 4.56 -11.04 1.73
N ALA A 21 4.55 -11.43 0.45
CA ALA A 21 4.89 -10.55 -0.66
C ALA A 21 3.81 -9.48 -0.93
N TRP A 22 2.54 -9.77 -0.67
CA TRP A 22 1.48 -8.75 -0.76
C TRP A 22 1.49 -7.82 0.47
N PHE A 23 1.87 -8.34 1.63
CA PHE A 23 2.03 -7.57 2.86
C PHE A 23 3.18 -6.56 2.74
N GLU A 24 4.34 -7.02 2.25
CA GLU A 24 5.49 -6.17 1.94
C GLU A 24 5.15 -5.11 0.90
N ALA A 25 4.41 -5.47 -0.16
CA ALA A 25 3.99 -4.51 -1.19
C ALA A 25 3.14 -3.37 -0.61
N LEU A 26 2.21 -3.68 0.31
CA LEU A 26 1.39 -2.66 0.99
C LEU A 26 2.20 -1.80 1.97
N THR A 27 3.17 -2.37 2.69
CA THR A 27 4.05 -1.58 3.57
C THR A 27 5.09 -0.75 2.82
N THR A 28 5.58 -1.22 1.67
CA THR A 28 6.56 -0.50 0.82
C THR A 28 5.88 0.66 0.04
N SER A 29 4.55 0.63 -0.05
CA SER A 29 3.75 1.66 -0.70
C SER A 29 3.72 3.01 0.04
N ASP A 30 4.33 3.13 1.24
CA ASP A 30 4.45 4.41 1.97
C ASP A 30 5.03 5.53 1.08
N SER A 31 6.07 5.21 0.32
CA SER A 31 6.73 6.15 -0.60
C SER A 31 5.79 6.65 -1.69
N VAL A 32 4.89 5.79 -2.18
CA VAL A 32 3.89 6.08 -3.20
C VAL A 32 2.81 6.99 -2.64
N TYR A 33 2.27 6.67 -1.46
CA TYR A 33 1.26 7.51 -0.80
C TYR A 33 1.80 8.90 -0.47
N ARG A 34 3.03 8.98 0.03
CA ARG A 34 3.71 10.27 0.27
C ARG A 34 3.82 11.08 -1.01
N ARG A 35 4.26 10.45 -2.11
CA ARG A 35 4.42 11.15 -3.40
C ARG A 35 3.10 11.69 -3.92
N PHE A 36 2.02 10.90 -3.89
CA PHE A 36 0.70 11.39 -4.31
C PHE A 36 0.19 12.53 -3.44
N LYS A 37 0.37 12.44 -2.12
CA LYS A 37 0.03 13.51 -1.18
C LYS A 37 0.79 14.79 -1.51
N ASP A 38 2.11 14.71 -1.69
CA ASP A 38 2.96 15.88 -1.92
C ASP A 38 2.66 16.55 -3.28
N VAL A 39 2.44 15.76 -4.35
CA VAL A 39 2.06 16.27 -5.68
C VAL A 39 0.68 16.93 -5.65
N ALA A 40 -0.28 16.36 -4.91
CA ALA A 40 -1.60 16.95 -4.78
C ALA A 40 -1.54 18.31 -4.05
N ARG A 41 -0.73 18.41 -2.99
CA ARG A 41 -0.50 19.67 -2.27
C ARG A 41 0.14 20.73 -3.18
N GLU A 42 1.19 20.38 -3.90
CA GLU A 42 1.85 21.28 -4.85
C GLU A 42 0.86 21.79 -5.92
N GLY A 43 0.00 20.89 -6.44
CA GLY A 43 -1.05 21.29 -7.36
C GLY A 43 -2.08 22.24 -6.73
N THR A 44 -2.47 22.02 -5.46
CA THR A 44 -3.35 22.96 -4.75
C THR A 44 -2.71 24.33 -4.59
N ASP A 45 -1.41 24.40 -4.32
CA ASP A 45 -0.66 25.66 -4.22
C ASP A 45 -0.61 26.40 -5.57
N ILE A 46 -0.51 25.66 -6.69
CA ILE A 46 -0.48 26.23 -8.06
C ILE A 46 -1.87 26.72 -8.50
N PHE A 47 -2.90 25.89 -8.35
CA PHE A 47 -4.24 26.18 -8.86
C PHE A 47 -5.12 26.99 -7.90
N GLY A 48 -4.66 27.20 -6.66
CA GLY A 48 -5.39 27.89 -5.60
C GLY A 48 -6.49 27.02 -4.97
N SER A 49 -6.57 27.03 -3.65
CA SER A 49 -7.47 26.16 -2.88
C SER A 49 -8.96 26.45 -3.07
N GLN A 50 -9.32 27.60 -3.66
CA GLN A 50 -10.70 28.02 -3.88
C GLN A 50 -11.23 27.62 -5.27
N THR A 51 -10.39 27.07 -6.14
CA THR A 51 -10.84 26.55 -7.44
C THR A 51 -11.40 25.13 -7.30
N GLU A 52 -12.23 24.71 -8.24
CA GLU A 52 -12.75 23.34 -8.28
C GLU A 52 -11.61 22.30 -8.34
N ILE A 53 -10.58 22.60 -9.15
CA ILE A 53 -9.38 21.76 -9.27
C ILE A 53 -8.60 21.75 -7.96
N GLY A 54 -8.38 22.91 -7.33
CA GLY A 54 -7.69 23.00 -6.04
C GLY A 54 -8.41 22.26 -4.92
N THR A 55 -9.75 22.30 -4.90
CA THR A 55 -10.59 21.55 -3.95
C THR A 55 -10.43 20.04 -4.13
N ARG A 56 -10.44 19.57 -5.39
CA ARG A 56 -10.23 18.14 -5.71
C ARG A 56 -8.83 17.67 -5.33
N LEU A 57 -7.81 18.49 -5.54
CA LEU A 57 -6.44 18.19 -5.16
C LEU A 57 -6.28 18.17 -3.63
N ALA A 58 -6.87 19.11 -2.91
CA ALA A 58 -6.85 19.13 -1.44
C ALA A 58 -7.59 17.91 -0.83
N HIS A 59 -8.66 17.44 -1.48
CA HIS A 59 -9.29 16.18 -1.09
C HIS A 59 -8.36 14.98 -1.32
N THR A 60 -7.67 14.96 -2.47
CA THR A 60 -6.73 13.89 -2.84
C THR A 60 -5.56 13.83 -1.84
N GLU A 61 -4.99 14.98 -1.47
CA GLU A 61 -3.96 15.09 -0.44
C GLU A 61 -4.43 14.45 0.88
N ARG A 62 -5.59 14.87 1.38
CA ARG A 62 -6.16 14.33 2.64
C ARG A 62 -6.40 12.83 2.56
N PHE A 63 -6.88 12.33 1.43
CA PHE A 63 -7.12 10.90 1.24
C PHE A 63 -5.83 10.07 1.29
N PHE A 64 -4.77 10.49 0.58
CA PHE A 64 -3.50 9.77 0.62
C PHE A 64 -2.77 9.90 1.96
N ALA A 65 -2.94 11.01 2.67
CA ALA A 65 -2.47 11.15 4.05
C ALA A 65 -3.17 10.15 4.99
N PHE A 66 -4.49 9.98 4.85
CA PHE A 66 -5.28 9.00 5.59
C PHE A 66 -4.80 7.56 5.32
N LEU A 67 -4.69 7.17 4.05
CA LEU A 67 -4.22 5.81 3.69
C LEU A 67 -2.83 5.51 4.29
N ARG A 68 -1.92 6.49 4.24
CA ARG A 68 -0.58 6.36 4.80
C ARG A 68 -0.60 6.09 6.32
N ALA A 69 -1.52 6.71 7.04
CA ALA A 69 -1.68 6.51 8.48
C ALA A 69 -2.37 5.18 8.83
N GLU A 70 -3.37 4.77 8.03
CA GLU A 70 -4.24 3.63 8.35
C GLU A 70 -3.69 2.28 7.89
N ILE A 71 -3.03 2.21 6.74
CA ILE A 71 -2.53 0.93 6.20
C ILE A 71 -1.61 0.21 7.20
N PRO A 72 -0.61 0.87 7.86
CA PRO A 72 0.21 0.20 8.86
C PRO A 72 -0.58 -0.34 10.06
N GLN A 73 -1.65 0.35 10.46
CA GLN A 73 -2.52 -0.06 11.56
C GLN A 73 -3.35 -1.29 11.18
N LEU A 74 -3.97 -1.27 10.00
CA LEU A 74 -4.73 -2.40 9.47
C LEU A 74 -3.85 -3.64 9.30
N MET A 75 -2.61 -3.45 8.86
CA MET A 75 -1.62 -4.50 8.72
C MET A 75 -1.19 -5.11 10.05
N ARG A 76 -1.03 -4.31 11.11
CA ARG A 76 -0.83 -4.84 12.48
C ARG A 76 -2.04 -5.64 12.96
N LYS A 77 -3.24 -5.08 12.80
CA LYS A 77 -4.50 -5.75 13.18
C LYS A 77 -4.66 -7.11 12.50
N TRP A 78 -4.33 -7.19 11.21
CA TRP A 78 -4.35 -8.44 10.46
C TRP A 78 -3.36 -9.47 11.01
N LYS A 79 -2.12 -9.07 11.27
CA LYS A 79 -1.10 -9.96 11.87
C LYS A 79 -1.55 -10.51 13.22
N ASP A 80 -2.17 -9.68 14.05
CA ASP A 80 -2.68 -10.11 15.35
C ASP A 80 -3.84 -11.10 15.21
N GLN A 81 -4.72 -10.92 14.21
CA GLN A 81 -5.81 -11.86 13.92
C GLN A 81 -5.27 -13.23 13.48
N GLU A 82 -4.29 -13.25 12.57
CA GLU A 82 -3.64 -14.48 12.11
C GLU A 82 -2.94 -15.22 13.24
N ALA A 83 -2.24 -14.50 14.13
CA ALA A 83 -1.57 -15.10 15.28
C ALA A 83 -2.56 -15.79 16.24
N ARG A 84 -3.74 -15.20 16.43
CA ARG A 84 -4.80 -15.78 17.27
C ARG A 84 -5.44 -17.02 16.67
N GLN A 85 -5.48 -17.15 15.33
CA GLN A 85 -6.03 -18.32 14.66
C GLN A 85 -5.08 -19.52 14.63
N ARG A 86 -3.78 -19.30 14.91
CA ARG A 86 -2.75 -20.35 14.92
C ARG A 86 -2.51 -20.99 16.29
N ASN A 87 -3.06 -20.43 17.36
CA ASN A 87 -3.09 -20.99 18.72
C ASN A 87 -4.43 -21.68 18.97
#